data_AF-A0A3B9K5J1-F1
#
_entry.id   AF-A0A3B9K5J1-F1
#
_cell.length_a   1.000
_cell.length_b   1.000
_cell.length_c   1.000
_cell.angle_alpha   90.00
_cell.angle_beta   90.00
_cell.angle_gamma   90.00
#
_symmetry.space_group_name_H-M   'P 1'
#
loop_
_entity.id
_entity.type
_entity.pdbx_description
1 polymer ?
#
loop_
_entity_poly.entity_id
_entity_poly.type
_entity_poly.pdbx_seq_one_letter_code
_entity_poly.pdbx_strand_id
1 'polypeptide(L)'
;MIKKKKILFFGFGYTAQALFRRLDRQKWKIFGTYFSQKERKRMPGGTLLKFSRSTLVPNKYFKNLTHILISIPPDKLGDPTLQKHFLDLAHSKTLQWVGYLSSTSVYGNWNGKWVDESFPLRP
;
A
#
# COMPACT_ATOMS: atom_id res chain seq x y z
N MET A 1 -16.27 -12.21 20.29
CA MET A 1 -15.51 -10.98 19.94
C MET A 1 -15.23 -10.96 18.44
N ILE A 2 -15.68 -9.94 17.71
CA ILE A 2 -15.32 -9.76 16.30
C ILE A 2 -13.82 -9.44 16.23
N LYS A 3 -13.03 -10.28 15.56
CA LYS A 3 -11.58 -10.07 15.40
C LYS A 3 -11.36 -8.81 14.56
N LYS A 4 -10.62 -7.82 15.09
CA LYS A 4 -10.31 -6.57 14.34
C LYS A 4 -9.66 -6.89 13.00
N LYS A 5 -10.09 -6.24 11.93
CA LYS A 5 -9.42 -6.29 10.62
C LYS A 5 -8.05 -5.62 10.72
N LYS A 6 -7.09 -6.08 9.92
CA LYS A 6 -5.74 -5.52 9.85
C LYS A 6 -5.45 -4.97 8.46
N ILE A 7 -4.97 -3.73 8.40
CA ILE A 7 -4.51 -3.10 7.16
C ILE A 7 -3.05 -2.63 7.29
N LEU A 8 -2.26 -2.87 6.25
CA LEU A 8 -0.90 -2.35 6.10
C LEU A 8 -0.85 -1.44 4.86
N PHE A 9 -0.50 -0.18 5.08
CA PHE A 9 -0.23 0.80 4.03
C PHE A 9 1.25 0.76 3.66
N PHE A 10 1.59 0.26 2.47
CA PHE A 10 2.90 0.51 1.88
C PHE A 10 2.90 1.91 1.28
N GLY A 11 3.61 2.84 1.94
CA GLY A 11 3.62 4.27 1.62
C GLY A 11 2.52 5.04 2.36
N PHE A 12 2.81 5.55 3.57
CA PHE A 12 1.86 6.35 4.35
C PHE A 12 1.86 7.84 3.95
N GLY A 13 1.70 8.09 2.65
CA GLY A 13 1.64 9.42 2.05
C GLY A 13 0.26 10.08 2.13
N TYR A 14 0.02 11.07 1.27
CA TYR A 14 -1.21 11.86 1.24
C TYR A 14 -2.47 11.01 1.07
N THR A 15 -2.51 10.17 0.03
CA THR A 15 -3.69 9.34 -0.30
C THR A 15 -3.96 8.29 0.78
N ALA A 16 -2.92 7.61 1.26
CA ALA A 16 -3.03 6.64 2.35
C ALA A 16 -3.58 7.28 3.64
N GLN A 17 -3.17 8.52 3.96
CA GLN A 17 -3.71 9.27 5.09
C GLN A 17 -5.20 9.60 4.94
N ALA A 18 -5.66 9.87 3.71
CA ALA A 18 -7.08 10.13 3.44
C ALA A 18 -7.96 8.89 3.70
N LEU A 19 -7.50 7.69 3.34
CA LEU A 19 -8.17 6.45 3.69
C LEU A 19 -8.06 6.16 5.19
N PHE A 20 -6.87 6.34 5.77
CA PHE A 20 -6.63 6.16 7.21
C PHE A 20 -7.64 6.92 8.06
N ARG A 21 -7.90 8.21 7.76
CA ARG A 21 -8.87 9.03 8.52
C ARG A 21 -10.29 8.48 8.53
N ARG A 22 -10.67 7.64 7.55
CA ARG A 22 -12.00 7.03 7.43
C ARG A 22 -12.13 5.69 8.13
N LEU A 23 -11.02 5.09 8.55
CA LEU A 23 -11.03 3.78 9.19
C LEU A 23 -11.29 3.92 10.69
N ASP A 24 -12.25 3.16 11.22
CA ASP A 24 -12.57 3.10 12.65
C ASP A 24 -11.50 2.32 13.45
N ARG A 25 -10.88 2.94 14.46
CA ARG A 25 -9.84 2.31 15.31
C ARG A 25 -10.37 1.19 16.23
N GLN A 26 -11.67 1.15 16.47
CA GLN A 26 -12.30 0.03 17.19
C GLN A 26 -12.39 -1.22 16.30
N LYS A 27 -12.55 -1.06 14.98
CA LYS A 27 -12.69 -2.17 14.02
C LYS A 27 -11.37 -2.54 13.34
N TRP A 28 -10.43 -1.60 13.23
CA TRP A 28 -9.19 -1.75 12.46
C TRP A 28 -7.94 -1.62 13.32
N LYS A 29 -7.01 -2.55 13.13
CA LYS A 29 -5.60 -2.39 13.51
C LYS A 29 -4.83 -1.94 12.28
N ILE A 30 -4.09 -0.83 12.41
CA ILE A 30 -3.49 -0.15 11.26
C ILE A 30 -1.98 -0.06 11.39
N PHE A 31 -1.32 -0.40 10.29
CA PHE A 31 0.10 -0.26 10.10
C PHE A 31 0.36 0.57 8.85
N GLY A 32 1.45 1.31 8.80
CA GLY A 32 1.91 1.97 7.58
C GLY A 32 3.42 1.99 7.48
N THR A 33 3.92 2.28 6.28
CA THR A 33 5.35 2.41 6.04
C THR A 33 5.76 3.83 5.65
N TYR A 34 7.01 4.18 5.92
CA TYR A 34 7.65 5.43 5.49
C TYR A 34 9.07 5.14 5.00
N PHE A 35 9.57 5.99 4.08
CA PHE A 35 10.89 5.80 3.49
C PHE A 35 12.00 6.44 4.32
N SER A 36 11.96 7.76 4.50
CA SER A 36 12.91 8.52 5.34
C SER A 36 12.28 9.09 6.60
N GLN A 37 13.09 9.39 7.61
CA GLN A 37 12.60 9.99 8.86
C GLN A 37 11.93 11.36 8.64
N LYS A 38 12.38 12.13 7.64
CA LYS A 38 11.78 13.41 7.24
C LYS A 38 10.36 13.24 6.69
N GLU A 39 10.09 12.13 6.03
CA GLU A 39 8.78 11.81 5.46
C GLU A 39 7.83 11.15 6.46
N ARG A 40 8.34 10.76 7.64
CA ARG A 40 7.54 10.08 8.67
C ARG A 40 6.43 11.02 9.16
N LYS A 41 5.18 10.65 8.86
CA LYS A 41 3.98 11.38 9.30
C LYS A 41 3.51 10.88 10.67
N ARG A 42 2.56 11.60 11.28
CA ARG A 42 1.91 11.14 12.53
C ARG A 42 0.81 10.14 12.19
N MET A 43 0.75 9.03 12.93
CA MET A 43 -0.31 8.02 12.80
C MET A 43 -0.87 7.66 14.19
N PRO A 44 -1.81 8.45 14.74
CA PRO A 44 -2.40 8.17 16.05
C PRO A 44 -3.14 6.82 16.07
N GLY A 45 -2.88 5.99 17.07
CA GLY A 45 -3.51 4.67 17.20
C GLY A 45 -3.09 3.65 16.12
N GLY A 46 -2.03 3.93 15.37
CA GLY A 46 -1.41 3.00 14.43
C GLY A 46 0.10 2.87 14.66
N THR A 47 0.76 2.07 13.83
CA THR A 47 2.20 1.86 13.89
C THR A 47 2.85 2.17 12.55
N LEU A 48 3.91 2.98 12.56
CA LEU A 48 4.70 3.30 11.38
C LEU A 48 6.03 2.56 11.39
N LEU A 49 6.37 1.98 10.24
CA LEU A 49 7.54 1.16 10.03
C LEU A 49 8.40 1.76 8.93
N LYS A 50 9.72 1.78 9.12
CA LYS A 50 10.62 2.15 8.03
C LYS A 50 10.59 1.04 6.98
N PHE A 51 10.49 1.41 5.70
CA PHE A 51 10.54 0.45 4.60
C PHE A 51 11.34 1.03 3.42
N SER A 52 12.20 0.19 2.86
CA SER A 52 12.93 0.42 1.62
C SER A 52 13.34 -0.92 1.03
N ARG A 53 14.01 -0.94 -0.13
CA ARG A 53 14.58 -2.19 -0.67
C ARG A 53 15.62 -2.85 0.24
N SER A 54 16.26 -2.08 1.12
CA SER A 54 17.25 -2.56 2.09
C SER A 54 16.68 -2.73 3.51
N THR A 55 15.43 -2.35 3.75
CA THR A 55 14.79 -2.41 5.06
C THR A 55 13.37 -2.96 4.90
N LEU A 56 13.20 -4.23 5.27
CA LEU A 56 11.94 -4.95 5.10
C LEU A 56 10.94 -4.69 6.23
N VAL A 57 9.66 -4.85 5.94
CA VAL A 57 8.63 -4.94 6.98
C VAL A 57 8.77 -6.30 7.68
N PRO A 58 8.90 -6.36 9.02
CA PRO A 58 9.04 -7.63 9.71
C PRO A 58 7.81 -8.55 9.55
N ASN A 59 8.03 -9.85 9.33
CA ASN A 59 6.99 -10.85 9.05
C ASN A 59 5.82 -10.86 10.06
N LYS A 60 6.06 -10.48 11.31
CA LYS A 60 5.02 -10.37 12.35
C LYS A 60 3.86 -9.44 11.96
N TYR A 61 4.08 -8.46 11.09
CA TYR A 61 3.05 -7.54 10.62
C TYR A 61 2.14 -8.14 9.54
N PHE A 62 2.57 -9.22 8.87
CA PHE A 62 1.76 -9.97 7.91
C PHE A 62 0.88 -11.04 8.57
N LYS A 63 1.15 -11.40 9.85
CA LYS A 63 0.36 -12.41 10.58
C LYS A 63 -1.10 -11.98 10.76
N ASN A 64 -2.04 -12.73 10.19
CA ASN A 64 -3.48 -12.41 10.12
C ASN A 64 -3.76 -11.06 9.44
N LEU A 65 -2.91 -10.62 8.51
CA LEU A 65 -3.14 -9.41 7.73
C LEU A 65 -4.29 -9.66 6.76
N THR A 66 -5.24 -8.72 6.72
CA THR A 66 -6.47 -8.88 5.92
C THR A 66 -6.53 -7.94 4.73
N HIS A 67 -5.90 -6.77 4.82
CA HIS A 67 -5.99 -5.73 3.81
C HIS A 67 -4.60 -5.13 3.59
N ILE A 68 -4.29 -4.78 2.35
CA ILE A 68 -3.07 -4.07 1.98
C ILE A 68 -3.41 -2.96 1.02
N LEU A 69 -2.81 -1.79 1.22
CA LEU A 69 -2.76 -0.74 0.20
C LEU A 69 -1.31 -0.51 -0.19
N ILE A 70 -0.99 -0.67 -1.47
CA ILE A 70 0.29 -0.31 -2.07
C ILE A 70 0.12 1.02 -2.78
N SER A 71 0.79 2.06 -2.27
CA SER A 71 0.81 3.40 -2.86
C SER A 71 2.23 3.95 -2.98
N ILE A 72 3.24 3.08 -2.90
CA ILE A 72 4.61 3.44 -3.23
C ILE A 72 4.71 3.41 -4.75
N PRO A 73 5.18 4.48 -5.41
CA PRO A 73 5.36 4.45 -6.85
C PRO A 73 6.43 3.43 -7.24
N PRO A 74 6.26 2.69 -8.34
CA PRO A 74 7.33 1.89 -8.90
C PRO A 74 8.45 2.80 -9.44
N ASP A 75 9.65 2.25 -9.59
CA ASP A 75 10.75 2.89 -10.31
C ASP A 75 11.29 1.98 -11.41
N LYS A 76 12.48 2.28 -11.96
CA LYS A 76 13.11 1.50 -13.03
C LYS A 76 13.34 0.03 -12.69
N LEU A 77 13.41 -0.32 -11.40
CA LEU A 77 13.55 -1.70 -10.97
C LEU A 77 12.17 -2.37 -10.82
N GLY A 78 11.08 -1.59 -10.79
CA GLY A 78 9.72 -2.05 -10.54
C GLY A 78 9.22 -1.63 -9.16
N ASP A 79 8.12 -2.25 -8.71
CA ASP A 79 7.52 -1.93 -7.42
C ASP A 79 8.36 -2.51 -6.25
N PRO A 80 8.86 -1.68 -5.32
CA PRO A 80 9.70 -2.15 -4.23
C PRO A 80 8.94 -3.04 -3.23
N THR A 81 7.63 -2.85 -3.06
CA THR A 81 6.82 -3.69 -2.18
C THR A 81 6.66 -5.08 -2.77
N LEU A 82 6.25 -5.19 -4.02
CA LEU A 82 6.07 -6.48 -4.68
C LEU A 82 7.41 -7.22 -4.79
N GLN A 83 8.48 -6.54 -5.18
CA GLN A 83 9.82 -7.16 -5.22
C GLN A 83 10.24 -7.81 -3.90
N LYS A 84 9.88 -7.19 -2.76
CA LYS A 84 10.39 -7.61 -1.46
C LYS A 84 9.42 -8.48 -0.66
N HIS A 85 8.13 -8.37 -0.91
CA HIS A 85 7.10 -9.02 -0.12
C HIS A 85 6.13 -9.86 -0.95
N PHE A 86 6.35 -10.07 -2.25
CA PHE A 86 5.45 -10.88 -3.09
C PHE A 86 5.10 -12.23 -2.46
N LEU A 87 6.10 -12.98 -1.97
CA LEU A 87 5.86 -14.29 -1.34
C LEU A 87 5.06 -14.17 -0.04
N ASP A 88 5.28 -13.14 0.77
CA ASP A 88 4.48 -12.89 1.98
C ASP A 88 3.01 -12.64 1.64
N LEU A 89 2.76 -11.97 0.50
CA LEU A 89 1.41 -11.68 0.02
C LEU A 89 0.76 -12.91 -0.60
N ALA A 90 1.48 -13.60 -1.50
CA ALA A 90 1.00 -14.76 -2.25
C ALA A 90 0.67 -15.95 -1.33
N HIS A 91 1.43 -16.13 -0.24
CA HIS A 91 1.18 -17.20 0.73
C HIS A 91 0.20 -16.81 1.84
N SER A 92 -0.32 -15.58 1.84
CA SER A 92 -1.25 -15.14 2.88
C SER A 92 -2.61 -15.82 2.73
N LYS A 93 -2.95 -16.65 3.73
CA LYS A 93 -4.27 -17.31 3.80
C LYS A 93 -5.37 -16.42 4.38
N THR A 94 -5.03 -15.22 4.86
CA THR A 94 -5.98 -14.31 5.53
C THR A 94 -6.25 -13.03 4.77
N LEU A 95 -5.53 -12.81 3.67
CA LEU A 95 -5.69 -11.61 2.85
C LEU A 95 -7.07 -11.65 2.18
N GLN A 96 -7.85 -10.60 2.39
CA GLN A 96 -9.19 -10.42 1.84
C GLN A 96 -9.22 -9.37 0.75
N TRP A 97 -8.26 -8.44 0.76
CA TRP A 97 -8.21 -7.34 -0.20
C TRP A 97 -6.79 -6.81 -0.39
N VAL A 98 -6.46 -6.49 -1.64
CA VAL A 98 -5.24 -5.80 -2.05
C VAL A 98 -5.63 -4.63 -2.94
N GLY A 99 -5.28 -3.42 -2.52
CA GLY A 99 -5.36 -2.23 -3.36
C GLY A 99 -3.97 -1.84 -3.85
N TYR A 100 -3.83 -1.69 -5.16
CA TYR A 100 -2.63 -1.14 -5.79
C TYR A 100 -3.01 0.19 -6.45
N LEU A 101 -2.42 1.29 -5.98
CA LEU A 101 -2.68 2.61 -6.56
C LEU A 101 -1.77 2.82 -7.77
N SER A 102 -2.33 2.56 -8.96
CA SER A 102 -1.71 2.92 -10.24
C SER A 102 -1.85 4.42 -10.53
N SER A 103 -1.38 4.83 -11.70
CA SER A 103 -1.54 6.18 -12.25
C SER A 103 -2.17 6.10 -13.62
N THR A 104 -3.01 7.07 -14.00
CA THR A 104 -3.55 7.18 -15.37
C THR A 104 -2.47 7.51 -16.39
N SER A 105 -1.28 7.97 -15.96
CA SER A 105 -0.14 8.23 -16.83
C SER A 105 0.33 6.99 -17.60
N VAL A 106 -0.03 5.77 -17.17
CA VAL A 106 0.28 4.52 -17.89
C VAL A 106 -0.34 4.47 -19.29
N TYR A 107 -1.37 5.27 -19.56
CA TYR A 107 -1.99 5.35 -20.87
C TYR A 107 -1.35 6.40 -21.77
N GLY A 108 -0.48 7.28 -21.26
CA GLY A 108 0.18 8.32 -22.04
C GLY A 108 -0.76 9.37 -22.63
N ASN A 109 -0.29 10.07 -23.67
CA ASN A 109 -1.05 11.12 -24.34
C ASN A 109 -1.96 10.54 -25.44
N TRP A 110 -3.27 10.80 -25.31
CA TRP A 110 -4.29 10.45 -26.30
C TRP A 110 -4.90 11.66 -27.02
N ASN A 111 -4.26 12.83 -26.95
CA ASN A 111 -4.66 14.07 -27.63
C ASN A 111 -6.12 14.48 -27.32
N GLY A 112 -6.48 14.44 -26.03
CA GLY A 112 -7.80 14.87 -25.56
C GLY A 112 -8.94 13.86 -25.74
N LYS A 113 -8.67 12.63 -26.22
CA LYS A 113 -9.67 11.56 -26.27
C LYS A 113 -10.02 11.06 -24.88
N TRP A 114 -11.24 10.53 -24.74
CA TRP A 114 -11.62 9.70 -23.60
C TRP A 114 -10.82 8.40 -23.60
N VAL A 115 -10.31 8.04 -22.43
CA VAL A 115 -9.49 6.85 -22.19
C VAL A 115 -10.12 6.09 -21.04
N ASP A 116 -10.26 4.78 -21.22
CA ASP A 116 -10.71 3.83 -20.20
C ASP A 116 -9.72 2.66 -20.09
N GLU A 117 -10.02 1.69 -19.24
CA GLU A 117 -9.16 0.55 -18.94
C GLU A 117 -8.95 -0.43 -20.12
N SER A 118 -9.70 -0.32 -21.22
CA SER A 118 -9.50 -1.14 -22.42
C SER A 118 -8.40 -0.62 -23.34
N PHE A 119 -7.91 0.61 -23.11
CA PHE A 119 -6.91 1.23 -23.97
C PHE A 119 -5.52 0.61 -23.76
N PRO A 120 -4.70 0.54 -24.83
CA PRO A 120 -3.34 0.04 -24.70
C PRO A 120 -2.50 0.97 -23.83
N LEU A 121 -1.63 0.38 -23.02
CA LEU A 121 -0.67 1.11 -22.20
C LEU A 121 0.37 1.80 -23.09
N ARG A 122 0.64 3.08 -22.80
CA ARG A 122 1.67 3.92 -23.45
C ARG A 122 2.37 4.79 -22.38
N PRO A 123 3.03 4.17 -21.39
CA PRO A 123 3.64 4.87 -20.26
C PRO A 123 4.75 5.84 -20.67
#